data_AF-A0A8T4NIW0-F1
#
_entry.id   AF-A0A8T4NIW0-F1
#
_cell.length_a   1.000
_cell.length_b   1.000
_cell.length_c   1.000
_cell.angle_alpha   90.00
_cell.angle_beta   90.00
_cell.angle_gamma   90.00
#
_symmetry.space_group_name_H-M   'P 1'
#
loop_
_entity.id
_entity.type
_entity.pdbx_description
1 polymer ?
#
loop_
_entity_poly.entity_id
_entity_poly.type
_entity_poly.pdbx_seq_one_letter_code
_entity_poly.pdbx_strand_id
1 'polypeptide(L)'
;MKKEILFLILLVFSIFSITYFSHLAIAETVDDAIQTQTGFNPENIPNPTNIEDIKTKYLQREWNQIIDKNAIAEPIQRFLISINPFLKAVLGVEYALSWAFFFAIVIWISLFVFLQPIAEVLFKGKLFGILGAFIVASLIGLSGTIKRAVDMLTFVINNTWILWISVVVAIVITIILHRLGISFEQKIKQSKEAATKEQAERDRQILRTDAKVTKKDLESYKDKS
;
A
#
# COMPACT_ATOMS: atom_id res chain seq x y z
N MET A 1 4.23 5.00 18.23
CA MET A 1 3.21 6.06 18.07
C MET A 1 3.72 7.45 17.70
N LYS A 2 4.40 8.26 18.55
CA LYS A 2 4.85 9.62 18.11
C LYS A 2 5.76 9.57 16.86
N LYS A 3 6.62 8.55 16.77
CA LYS A 3 7.52 8.34 15.62
C LYS A 3 6.79 7.93 14.33
N GLU A 4 5.68 7.21 14.42
CA GLU A 4 4.90 6.77 13.26
C GLU A 4 4.07 7.92 12.68
N ILE A 5 3.52 8.78 13.53
CA ILE A 5 2.84 10.02 13.10
C ILE A 5 3.86 11.00 12.51
N LEU A 6 5.04 11.14 13.13
CA LEU A 6 6.13 11.94 12.58
C LEU A 6 6.58 11.41 11.21
N PHE A 7 6.68 10.08 11.07
CA PHE A 7 7.03 9.43 9.81
C PHE A 7 5.98 9.67 8.73
N LEU A 8 4.69 9.61 9.07
CA LEU A 8 3.60 9.88 8.14
C LEU A 8 3.57 11.35 7.70
N ILE A 9 3.80 12.28 8.63
CA ILE A 9 3.95 13.71 8.31
C ILE A 9 5.16 13.95 7.39
N LEU A 10 6.30 13.32 7.68
CA LEU A 10 7.51 13.39 6.85
C LEU A 10 7.28 12.80 5.46
N LEU A 11 6.51 11.73 5.36
CA LEU A 11 6.19 11.09 4.09
C LEU A 11 5.26 11.97 3.24
N VAL A 12 4.24 12.57 3.86
CA VAL A 12 3.37 13.56 3.19
C VAL A 12 4.17 14.79 2.75
N PHE A 13 5.06 15.30 3.60
CA PHE A 13 5.92 16.44 3.29
C PHE A 13 6.93 16.11 2.16
N SER A 14 7.46 14.88 2.13
CA SER A 14 8.34 14.39 1.06
C SER A 14 7.62 14.33 -0.27
N ILE A 15 6.41 13.75 -0.32
CA ILE A 15 5.58 13.71 -1.52
C ILE A 15 5.27 15.14 -2.00
N PHE A 16 4.92 16.04 -1.07
CA PHE A 16 4.67 17.44 -1.37
C PHE A 16 5.90 18.18 -1.92
N SER A 17 7.08 17.89 -1.38
CA SER A 17 8.33 18.49 -1.84
C SER A 17 8.69 18.01 -3.25
N ILE A 18 8.48 16.72 -3.54
CA ILE A 18 8.73 16.13 -4.87
C ILE A 18 7.78 16.72 -5.91
N THR A 19 6.49 16.85 -5.61
CA THR A 19 5.53 17.46 -6.54
C THR A 19 5.85 18.93 -6.79
N TYR A 20 6.16 19.69 -5.74
CA TYR A 20 6.56 21.09 -5.86
C TYR A 20 7.85 21.25 -6.71
N PHE A 21 8.88 20.46 -6.44
CA PHE A 21 10.13 20.49 -7.21
C PHE A 21 9.94 20.06 -8.67
N SER A 22 9.11 19.04 -8.92
CA SER A 22 8.82 18.61 -10.29
C SER A 22 8.14 19.71 -11.09
N HIS A 23 7.26 20.49 -10.46
CA HIS A 23 6.59 21.61 -11.13
C HIS A 23 7.54 22.78 -11.43
N LEU A 24 8.50 23.03 -10.53
CA LEU A 24 9.53 24.04 -10.70
C LEU A 24 10.55 23.66 -11.78
N ALA A 25 11.00 22.40 -11.78
CA ALA A 25 12.04 21.91 -12.69
C ALA A 25 11.58 21.84 -14.15
N ILE A 26 10.29 21.58 -14.41
CA ILE A 26 9.73 21.51 -15.77
C ILE A 26 9.61 22.91 -16.41
N ALA A 27 9.46 23.96 -15.60
CA ALA A 27 9.27 25.32 -16.10
C ALA A 27 10.57 25.99 -16.58
N GLU A 28 11.73 25.58 -16.06
CA GLU A 28 12.99 26.32 -16.27
C GLU A 28 14.02 25.58 -17.14
N THR A 29 13.87 24.26 -17.37
CA THR A 29 14.92 23.45 -18.04
C THR A 29 14.60 22.96 -19.43
N VAL A 30 13.32 22.94 -19.84
CA VAL A 30 12.93 22.31 -21.12
C VAL A 30 13.13 23.24 -22.31
N ASP A 31 12.93 24.54 -22.16
CA ASP A 31 13.12 25.48 -23.27
C ASP A 31 14.60 25.75 -23.58
N ASP A 32 15.46 25.85 -22.55
CA ASP A 32 16.90 26.07 -22.74
C ASP A 32 17.66 24.83 -23.26
N ALA A 33 17.25 23.62 -22.85
CA ALA A 33 17.93 22.38 -23.24
C ALA A 33 17.61 21.93 -24.68
N ILE A 34 16.40 22.21 -25.18
CA ILE A 34 16.02 21.88 -26.57
C ILE A 34 16.76 22.79 -27.56
N GLN A 35 16.94 24.07 -27.22
CA GLN A 35 17.59 25.04 -28.08
C GLN A 35 19.11 24.79 -28.22
N THR A 36 19.76 24.31 -27.16
CA THR A 36 21.22 24.09 -27.15
C THR A 36 21.67 22.76 -27.76
N GLN A 37 20.84 21.71 -27.79
CA GLN A 37 21.26 20.39 -28.31
C GLN A 37 20.74 20.01 -29.69
N THR A 38 19.64 20.59 -30.18
CA THR A 38 18.99 20.09 -31.42
C THR A 38 19.10 21.00 -32.64
N GLY A 39 19.52 22.26 -32.48
CA GLY A 39 19.57 23.24 -33.57
C GLY A 39 18.19 23.59 -34.17
N PHE A 40 17.10 23.17 -33.52
CA PHE A 40 15.74 23.45 -33.95
C PHE A 40 15.30 24.84 -33.48
N ASN A 41 14.94 25.71 -34.42
CA ASN A 41 14.32 27.01 -34.12
C ASN A 41 12.81 26.80 -33.83
N PRO A 42 12.32 27.07 -32.60
CA PRO A 42 10.93 26.82 -32.21
C PRO A 42 9.89 27.55 -33.06
N GLU A 43 10.29 28.61 -33.77
CA GLU A 43 9.42 29.43 -34.62
C GLU A 43 8.97 28.73 -35.92
N ASN A 44 9.57 27.60 -36.29
CA ASN A 44 9.28 26.89 -37.55
C ASN A 44 8.49 25.57 -37.35
N ILE A 45 7.87 25.35 -36.19
CA ILE A 45 7.12 24.13 -35.93
C ILE A 45 5.69 24.26 -36.53
N PRO A 46 5.30 23.43 -37.51
CA PRO A 46 3.95 23.43 -38.04
C PRO A 46 2.95 23.00 -36.95
N ASN A 47 2.16 23.98 -36.49
CA ASN A 47 1.02 23.93 -35.57
C ASN A 47 1.20 23.18 -34.22
N PRO A 48 0.99 23.85 -33.07
CA PRO A 48 1.33 23.36 -31.74
C PRO A 48 0.43 22.23 -31.19
N THR A 49 -0.48 21.67 -31.98
CA THR A 49 -1.50 20.72 -31.51
C THR A 49 -0.94 19.36 -31.06
N ASN A 50 0.36 19.09 -31.23
CA ASN A 50 0.98 17.78 -30.93
C ASN A 50 2.33 17.84 -30.19
N ILE A 51 2.70 18.98 -29.62
CA ILE A 51 3.99 19.14 -28.92
C ILE A 51 4.11 18.17 -27.74
N GLU A 52 3.02 17.91 -27.04
CA GLU A 52 2.98 17.05 -25.85
C GLU A 52 3.20 15.56 -26.19
N ASP A 53 2.61 15.10 -27.30
CA ASP A 53 2.82 13.76 -27.84
C ASP A 53 4.28 13.55 -28.28
N ILE A 54 4.89 14.58 -28.87
CA ILE A 54 6.30 14.54 -29.30
C ILE A 54 7.22 14.48 -28.07
N LYS A 55 6.98 15.31 -27.04
CA LYS A 55 7.74 15.28 -25.78
C LYS A 55 7.66 13.90 -25.12
N THR A 56 6.46 13.32 -25.06
CA THR A 56 6.24 11.99 -24.47
C THR A 56 6.99 10.90 -25.24
N LYS A 57 6.91 10.90 -26.57
CA LYS A 57 7.64 9.95 -27.43
C LYS A 57 9.15 10.10 -27.33
N TYR A 58 9.66 11.32 -27.19
CA TYR A 58 11.09 11.59 -27.01
C TYR A 58 11.59 11.03 -25.67
N LEU A 59 10.91 11.37 -24.57
CA LEU A 59 11.26 10.86 -23.24
C LEU A 59 11.19 9.32 -23.19
N GLN A 60 10.17 8.72 -23.80
CA GLN A 60 10.07 7.26 -23.90
C GLN A 60 11.25 6.65 -24.66
N ARG A 61 11.73 7.30 -25.73
CA ARG A 61 12.88 6.84 -26.50
C ARG A 61 14.18 6.94 -25.70
N GLU A 62 14.43 8.06 -25.02
CA GLU A 62 15.63 8.24 -24.19
C GLU A 62 15.66 7.25 -23.02
N TRP A 63 14.53 7.03 -22.36
CA TRP A 63 14.42 6.01 -21.31
C TRP A 63 14.68 4.61 -21.83
N ASN A 64 14.13 4.25 -23.00
CA ASN A 64 14.43 2.98 -23.62
C ASN A 64 15.93 2.84 -23.93
N GLN A 65 16.59 3.89 -24.43
CA GLN A 65 18.04 3.84 -24.68
C GLN A 65 18.87 3.65 -23.39
N ILE A 66 18.48 4.28 -22.28
CA ILE A 66 19.14 4.11 -20.99
C ILE A 66 18.94 2.68 -20.46
N ILE A 67 17.75 2.13 -20.67
CA ILE A 67 17.41 0.76 -20.26
C ILE A 67 18.14 -0.27 -21.13
N ASP A 68 18.15 -0.09 -22.45
CA ASP A 68 18.81 -0.98 -23.41
C ASP A 68 20.34 -1.01 -23.22
N LYS A 69 20.93 0.08 -22.73
CA LYS A 69 22.36 0.13 -22.39
C LYS A 69 22.72 -0.62 -21.11
N ASN A 70 21.74 -0.96 -20.27
CA ASN A 70 21.96 -1.69 -19.01
C ASN A 70 21.64 -3.17 -19.17
N ALA A 71 22.66 -4.02 -19.15
CA ALA A 71 22.53 -5.49 -19.27
C ALA A 71 21.59 -6.14 -18.23
N ILE A 72 21.32 -5.47 -17.11
CA ILE A 72 20.41 -5.94 -16.05
C ILE A 72 18.94 -5.59 -16.34
N ALA A 73 18.69 -4.50 -17.08
CA ALA A 73 17.33 -3.99 -17.28
C ALA A 73 16.62 -4.68 -18.46
N GLU A 74 17.36 -5.10 -19.47
CA GLU A 74 16.82 -5.82 -20.64
C GLU A 74 16.07 -7.13 -20.27
N PRO A 75 16.61 -8.03 -19.42
CA PRO A 75 15.88 -9.24 -19.00
C PRO A 75 14.58 -8.92 -18.27
N ILE A 76 14.58 -7.90 -17.41
CA ILE A 76 13.40 -7.47 -16.64
C ILE A 76 12.34 -6.93 -17.60
N GLN A 77 12.72 -6.09 -18.55
CA GLN A 77 11.79 -5.54 -19.54
C GLN A 77 11.19 -6.65 -20.41
N ARG A 78 12.00 -7.60 -20.90
CA ARG A 78 11.50 -8.76 -21.67
C ARG A 78 10.52 -9.60 -20.87
N PHE A 79 10.81 -9.84 -19.58
CA PHE A 79 9.90 -10.53 -18.68
C PHE A 79 8.57 -9.76 -18.53
N LEU A 80 8.63 -8.45 -18.23
CA LEU A 80 7.45 -7.60 -18.08
C LEU A 80 6.59 -7.52 -19.35
N ILE A 81 7.22 -7.45 -20.53
CA ILE A 81 6.54 -7.51 -21.82
C ILE A 81 5.87 -8.88 -22.01
N SER A 82 6.55 -9.97 -21.66
CA SER A 82 6.01 -11.32 -21.77
C SER A 82 4.79 -11.55 -20.87
N ILE A 83 4.80 -11.00 -19.66
CA ILE A 83 3.65 -11.08 -18.73
C ILE A 83 2.62 -9.96 -18.93
N ASN A 84 2.84 -9.04 -19.88
CA ASN A 84 1.96 -7.90 -20.13
C ASN A 84 0.49 -8.31 -20.35
N PRO A 85 0.14 -9.39 -21.09
CA PRO A 85 -1.26 -9.80 -21.22
C PRO A 85 -1.91 -10.11 -19.86
N PHE A 86 -1.17 -10.75 -18.96
CA PHE A 86 -1.63 -11.04 -17.59
C PHE A 86 -1.73 -9.75 -16.75
N LEU A 87 -0.69 -8.90 -16.80
CA LEU A 87 -0.70 -7.63 -16.07
C LEU A 87 -1.83 -6.71 -16.55
N LYS A 88 -2.07 -6.61 -17.86
CA LYS A 88 -3.17 -5.85 -18.43
C LYS A 88 -4.53 -6.38 -17.95
N ALA A 89 -4.70 -7.70 -17.85
CA ALA A 89 -5.92 -8.29 -17.34
C ALA A 89 -6.13 -8.01 -15.84
N VAL A 90 -5.09 -8.19 -15.02
CA VAL A 90 -5.20 -8.04 -13.56
C VAL A 90 -5.18 -6.58 -13.12
N LEU A 91 -4.32 -5.75 -13.69
CA LEU A 91 -4.19 -4.35 -13.30
C LEU A 91 -5.17 -3.44 -14.07
N GLY A 92 -5.61 -3.87 -15.25
CA GLY A 92 -6.43 -3.06 -16.16
C GLY A 92 -5.68 -1.90 -16.82
N VAL A 93 -4.34 -1.90 -16.73
CA VAL A 93 -3.44 -0.91 -17.33
C VAL A 93 -2.39 -1.67 -18.13
N GLU A 94 -2.09 -1.22 -19.34
CA GLU A 94 -1.03 -1.81 -20.16
C GLU A 94 0.34 -1.57 -19.52
N TYR A 95 1.26 -2.53 -19.69
CA TYR A 95 2.65 -2.31 -19.32
C TYR A 95 3.22 -1.12 -20.08
N ALA A 96 3.48 -0.06 -19.34
CA ALA A 96 4.21 1.12 -19.78
C ALA A 96 4.96 1.68 -18.56
N LEU A 97 6.10 2.32 -18.77
CA LEU A 97 6.80 3.07 -17.72
C LEU A 97 6.07 4.39 -17.43
N SER A 98 4.83 4.27 -16.96
CA SER A 98 3.94 5.37 -16.61
C SER A 98 3.61 5.33 -15.12
N TRP A 99 3.35 6.50 -14.53
CA TRP A 99 2.91 6.60 -13.14
C TRP A 99 1.66 5.74 -12.85
N ALA A 100 0.73 5.68 -13.80
CA ALA A 100 -0.46 4.84 -13.69
C ALA A 100 -0.12 3.35 -13.51
N PHE A 101 0.85 2.83 -14.27
CA PHE A 101 1.28 1.44 -14.15
C PHE A 101 1.95 1.19 -12.78
N PHE A 102 2.82 2.09 -12.32
CA PHE A 102 3.43 1.99 -11.00
C PHE A 102 2.39 2.02 -9.87
N PHE A 103 1.41 2.91 -9.95
CA PHE A 103 0.32 2.95 -8.97
C PHE A 103 -0.52 1.68 -9.00
N ALA A 104 -0.82 1.14 -10.18
CA ALA A 104 -1.56 -0.11 -10.31
C ALA A 104 -0.82 -1.26 -9.61
N ILE A 105 0.50 -1.38 -9.83
CA ILE A 105 1.35 -2.37 -9.16
C ILE A 105 1.35 -2.15 -7.64
N VAL A 106 1.56 -0.92 -7.18
CA VAL A 106 1.63 -0.62 -5.73
C VAL A 106 0.30 -0.95 -5.04
N ILE A 107 -0.84 -0.60 -5.66
CA ILE A 107 -2.16 -0.94 -5.14
C ILE A 107 -2.34 -2.46 -5.08
N TRP A 108 -1.96 -3.17 -6.14
CA TRP A 108 -2.07 -4.63 -6.21
C TRP A 108 -1.19 -5.32 -5.15
N ILE A 109 0.08 -4.91 -4.98
CA ILE A 109 0.98 -5.42 -3.95
C ILE A 109 0.43 -5.11 -2.56
N SER A 110 -0.10 -3.91 -2.34
CA SER A 110 -0.69 -3.51 -1.05
C SER A 110 -1.90 -4.37 -0.70
N LEU A 111 -2.77 -4.67 -1.68
CA LEU A 111 -3.88 -5.61 -1.52
C LEU A 111 -3.38 -7.01 -1.16
N PHE A 112 -2.36 -7.51 -1.85
CA PHE A 112 -1.76 -8.80 -1.56
C PHE A 112 -1.22 -8.88 -0.13
N VAL A 113 -0.44 -7.88 0.31
CA VAL A 113 0.13 -7.82 1.67
C VAL A 113 -0.98 -7.73 2.72
N PHE A 114 -2.04 -6.97 2.46
CA PHE A 114 -3.19 -6.85 3.35
C PHE A 114 -3.98 -8.16 3.47
N LEU A 115 -4.13 -8.91 2.37
CA LEU A 115 -4.89 -10.15 2.32
C LEU A 115 -4.09 -11.35 2.86
N GLN A 116 -2.77 -11.30 2.88
CA GLN A 116 -1.91 -12.44 3.26
C GLN A 116 -2.22 -12.99 4.67
N PRO A 117 -2.34 -12.17 5.74
CA PRO A 117 -2.65 -12.69 7.07
C PRO A 117 -4.04 -13.32 7.15
N ILE A 118 -5.01 -12.75 6.43
CA ILE A 118 -6.39 -13.25 6.40
C ILE A 118 -6.43 -14.62 5.70
N ALA A 119 -5.74 -14.72 4.57
CA ALA A 119 -5.64 -15.97 3.82
C ALA A 119 -4.86 -17.04 4.59
N GLU A 120 -3.80 -16.68 5.32
CA GLU A 120 -3.04 -17.62 6.16
C GLU A 120 -3.90 -18.26 7.25
N VAL A 121 -4.76 -17.46 7.92
CA VAL A 121 -5.72 -17.96 8.91
C VAL A 121 -6.76 -18.88 8.25
N LEU A 122 -7.26 -18.50 7.07
CA LEU A 122 -8.30 -19.26 6.37
C LEU A 122 -7.80 -20.63 5.88
N PHE A 123 -6.61 -20.68 5.28
CA PHE A 123 -6.05 -21.89 4.69
C PHE A 123 -5.16 -22.70 5.65
N LYS A 124 -5.02 -22.27 6.92
CA LYS A 124 -4.25 -22.96 7.97
C LYS A 124 -2.82 -23.34 7.55
N GLY A 125 -2.16 -22.48 6.77
CA GLY A 125 -0.81 -22.73 6.29
C GLY A 125 -0.23 -21.56 5.52
N LYS A 126 1.04 -21.23 5.79
CA LYS A 126 1.71 -20.05 5.24
C LYS A 126 1.78 -20.05 3.70
N LEU A 127 2.14 -21.19 3.10
CA LEU A 127 2.22 -21.33 1.64
C LEU A 127 0.85 -21.19 0.96
N PHE A 128 -0.17 -21.86 1.49
CA PHE A 128 -1.53 -21.75 0.97
C PHE A 128 -2.15 -20.38 1.22
N GLY A 129 -1.77 -19.70 2.32
CA GLY A 129 -2.13 -18.32 2.57
C GLY A 129 -1.57 -17.34 1.52
N ILE A 130 -0.29 -17.51 1.15
CA ILE A 130 0.35 -16.71 0.09
C ILE A 130 -0.37 -16.94 -1.25
N LEU A 131 -0.59 -18.20 -1.64
CA LEU A 131 -1.30 -18.52 -2.89
C LEU A 131 -2.74 -17.99 -2.87
N GLY A 132 -3.44 -18.15 -1.75
CA GLY A 132 -4.79 -17.64 -1.57
C GLY A 132 -4.86 -16.12 -1.69
N ALA A 133 -3.95 -15.39 -1.04
CA ALA A 133 -3.89 -13.94 -1.14
C ALA A 133 -3.57 -13.45 -2.56
N PHE A 134 -2.65 -14.15 -3.26
CA PHE A 134 -2.33 -13.84 -4.65
C PHE A 134 -3.55 -14.02 -5.57
N ILE A 135 -4.29 -15.13 -5.41
CA ILE A 135 -5.50 -15.42 -6.19
C ILE A 135 -6.57 -14.36 -5.90
N VAL A 136 -6.86 -14.07 -4.64
CA VAL A 136 -7.88 -13.08 -4.26
C VAL A 136 -7.51 -11.68 -4.73
N ALA A 137 -6.26 -11.24 -4.55
CA ALA A 137 -5.80 -9.95 -5.06
C ALA A 137 -5.91 -9.87 -6.59
N SER A 138 -5.58 -10.95 -7.30
CA SER A 138 -5.72 -11.02 -8.76
C SER A 138 -7.19 -10.97 -9.22
N LEU A 139 -8.10 -11.65 -8.50
CA LEU A 139 -9.55 -11.57 -8.78
C LEU A 139 -10.10 -10.16 -8.56
N ILE A 140 -9.68 -9.47 -7.50
CA ILE A 140 -10.03 -8.06 -7.29
C ILE A 140 -9.48 -7.20 -8.44
N GLY A 141 -8.27 -7.47 -8.89
CA GLY A 141 -7.71 -6.82 -10.07
C GLY A 141 -8.57 -7.02 -11.33
N LEU A 142 -8.90 -8.27 -11.64
CA LEU A 142 -9.73 -8.65 -12.80
C LEU A 142 -11.12 -8.00 -12.78
N SER A 143 -11.66 -7.65 -11.61
CA SER A 143 -12.93 -6.91 -11.50
C SER A 143 -12.85 -5.47 -12.05
N GLY A 144 -11.65 -4.98 -12.36
CA GLY A 144 -11.39 -3.59 -12.79
C GLY A 144 -11.32 -2.60 -11.63
N THR A 145 -11.36 -3.07 -10.37
CA THR A 145 -11.26 -2.21 -9.18
C THR A 145 -9.94 -1.44 -9.14
N ILE A 146 -8.82 -2.10 -9.52
CA ILE A 146 -7.50 -1.47 -9.55
C ILE A 146 -7.45 -0.37 -10.61
N LYS A 147 -7.93 -0.66 -11.83
CA LYS A 147 -8.02 0.34 -12.90
C LYS A 147 -8.81 1.57 -12.46
N ARG A 148 -9.99 1.38 -11.85
CA ARG A 148 -10.80 2.50 -11.34
C ARG A 148 -10.07 3.29 -10.27
N ALA A 149 -9.37 2.63 -9.34
CA ALA A 149 -8.59 3.30 -8.32
C ALA A 149 -7.43 4.12 -8.92
N VAL A 150 -6.74 3.58 -9.92
CA VAL A 150 -5.67 4.26 -10.66
C VAL A 150 -6.21 5.43 -11.47
N ASP A 151 -7.35 5.27 -12.15
CA ASP A 151 -8.02 6.32 -12.91
C ASP A 151 -8.42 7.48 -11.97
N MET A 152 -8.98 7.16 -10.80
CA MET A 152 -9.28 8.15 -9.75
C MET A 152 -8.02 8.85 -9.23
N LEU A 153 -6.95 8.09 -8.97
CA LEU A 153 -5.70 8.66 -8.48
C LEU A 153 -5.06 9.59 -9.52
N THR A 154 -5.05 9.18 -10.79
CA THR A 154 -4.54 9.98 -11.90
C THR A 154 -5.38 11.24 -12.08
N PHE A 155 -6.71 11.13 -11.95
CA PHE A 155 -7.60 12.28 -11.97
C PHE A 155 -7.32 13.26 -10.81
N VAL A 156 -7.04 12.77 -9.60
CA VAL A 156 -6.66 13.60 -8.44
C VAL A 156 -5.32 14.29 -8.68
N ILE A 157 -4.33 13.59 -9.23
CA ILE A 157 -2.99 14.12 -9.51
C ILE A 157 -3.05 15.21 -10.58
N ASN A 158 -3.80 14.97 -11.66
CA ASN A 158 -3.91 15.90 -12.78
C ASN A 158 -4.75 17.15 -12.44
N ASN A 159 -5.58 17.10 -11.40
CA ASN A 159 -6.39 18.23 -10.95
C ASN A 159 -5.87 18.80 -9.63
N THR A 160 -5.03 19.84 -9.71
CA THR A 160 -4.38 20.48 -8.55
C THR A 160 -5.35 20.85 -7.42
N TRP A 161 -6.54 21.36 -7.74
CA TRP A 161 -7.56 21.69 -6.73
C TRP A 161 -8.11 20.46 -6.00
N ILE A 162 -8.31 19.36 -6.72
CA ILE A 162 -8.79 18.09 -6.16
C ILE A 162 -7.70 17.46 -5.32
N LEU A 163 -6.43 17.61 -5.70
CA LEU A 163 -5.28 17.21 -4.88
C LEU A 163 -5.37 17.86 -3.49
N TRP A 164 -5.54 19.18 -3.40
CA TRP A 164 -5.64 19.87 -2.11
C TRP A 164 -6.82 19.38 -1.25
N ILE A 165 -7.99 19.20 -1.87
CA ILE A 165 -9.17 18.65 -1.18
C ILE A 165 -8.88 17.22 -0.67
N SER A 166 -8.27 16.38 -1.50
CA SER A 166 -7.96 14.99 -1.13
C SER A 166 -6.96 14.91 0.03
N VAL A 167 -5.99 15.84 0.11
CA VAL A 167 -5.07 15.95 1.25
C VAL A 167 -5.83 16.30 2.53
N VAL A 168 -6.75 17.27 2.48
CA VAL A 168 -7.58 17.61 3.65
C VAL A 168 -8.43 16.42 4.09
N VAL A 169 -9.07 15.73 3.14
CA VAL A 169 -9.86 14.52 3.42
C VAL A 169 -9.00 13.41 4.02
N ALA A 170 -7.80 13.18 3.49
CA ALA A 170 -6.85 12.19 4.02
C ALA A 170 -6.42 12.51 5.46
N ILE A 171 -6.21 13.79 5.79
CA ILE A 171 -5.91 14.24 7.16
C ILE A 171 -7.10 13.94 8.09
N VAL A 172 -8.32 14.27 7.67
CA VAL A 172 -9.54 14.00 8.46
C VAL A 172 -9.72 12.49 8.70
N ILE A 173 -9.60 11.67 7.65
CA ILE A 173 -9.67 10.20 7.77
C ILE A 173 -8.60 9.69 8.74
N THR A 174 -7.37 10.19 8.63
CA THR A 174 -6.26 9.82 9.52
C THR A 174 -6.59 10.13 10.98
N ILE A 175 -7.16 11.32 11.26
CA ILE A 175 -7.58 11.70 12.61
C ILE A 175 -8.67 10.78 13.15
N ILE A 176 -9.66 10.43 12.31
CA ILE A 176 -10.75 9.51 12.68
C ILE A 176 -10.19 8.12 12.99
N LEU A 177 -9.38 7.54 12.10
CA LEU A 177 -8.76 6.23 12.29
C LEU A 177 -7.87 6.20 13.53
N HIS A 178 -7.15 7.28 13.80
CA HIS A 178 -6.34 7.41 15.01
C HIS A 178 -7.19 7.37 16.28
N ARG A 179 -8.30 8.13 16.32
CA ARG A 179 -9.23 8.10 17.46
C ARG A 179 -9.85 6.71 17.66
N LEU A 180 -10.24 6.05 16.56
CA LEU A 180 -10.77 4.68 16.61
C LEU A 180 -9.71 3.70 17.12
N GLY A 181 -8.47 3.80 16.66
CA GLY A 181 -7.37 2.93 17.09
C GLY A 181 -7.12 3.01 18.60
N ILE A 182 -7.10 4.22 19.17
CA ILE A 182 -6.95 4.39 20.63
C ILE A 182 -8.12 3.78 21.38
N SER A 183 -9.35 4.00 20.90
CA SER A 183 -10.55 3.41 21.54
C SER A 183 -10.53 1.88 21.47
N PHE A 184 -10.12 1.30 20.34
CA PHE A 184 -9.97 -0.15 20.19
C PHE A 184 -8.89 -0.70 21.11
N GLU A 185 -7.74 -0.04 21.22
CA GLU A 185 -6.66 -0.48 22.11
C GLU A 185 -7.12 -0.51 23.58
N GLN A 186 -7.84 0.52 24.03
CA GLN A 186 -8.40 0.58 25.38
C GLN A 186 -9.41 -0.55 25.62
N LYS A 187 -10.32 -0.80 24.67
CA LYS A 187 -11.28 -1.91 24.77
C LYS A 187 -10.59 -3.28 24.81
N ILE A 188 -9.53 -3.47 24.03
CA ILE A 188 -8.74 -4.71 24.04
C ILE A 188 -8.01 -4.87 25.38
N LYS A 189 -7.42 -3.81 25.93
CA LYS A 189 -6.78 -3.86 27.26
C LYS A 189 -7.78 -4.21 28.36
N GLN A 190 -8.93 -3.54 28.38
CA GLN A 190 -10.00 -3.82 29.34
C GLN A 190 -10.52 -5.26 29.21
N SER A 191 -10.71 -5.75 27.98
CA SER A 191 -11.13 -7.12 27.73
C SER A 191 -10.09 -8.14 28.20
N LYS A 192 -8.79 -7.87 27.99
CA LYS A 192 -7.71 -8.72 28.51
C LYS A 192 -7.66 -8.72 30.03
N GLU A 193 -7.73 -7.56 30.67
CA GLU A 193 -7.74 -7.45 32.14
C GLU A 193 -8.94 -8.15 32.76
N ALA A 194 -10.13 -8.03 32.15
CA ALA A 194 -11.32 -8.74 32.57
C ALA A 194 -11.16 -10.26 32.45
N ALA A 195 -10.63 -10.75 31.32
CA ALA A 195 -10.35 -12.18 31.12
C ALA A 195 -9.32 -12.72 32.12
N THR A 196 -8.27 -11.96 32.43
CA THR A 196 -7.27 -12.37 33.43
C THR A 196 -7.84 -12.39 34.85
N LYS A 197 -8.70 -11.42 35.22
CA LYS A 197 -9.40 -11.44 36.51
C LYS A 197 -10.35 -12.63 36.62
N GLU A 198 -11.12 -12.91 35.57
CA GLU A 198 -12.03 -14.05 35.55
C GLU A 198 -11.28 -15.39 35.66
N GLN A 199 -10.14 -15.53 34.96
CA GLN A 199 -9.27 -16.71 35.11
C GLN A 199 -8.73 -16.84 36.55
N ALA A 200 -8.23 -15.75 37.14
CA ALA A 200 -7.73 -15.78 38.51
C ALA A 200 -8.82 -16.12 39.55
N GLU A 201 -10.06 -15.67 39.32
CA GLU A 201 -11.22 -16.04 40.16
C GLU A 201 -11.59 -17.51 40.00
N ARG A 202 -11.59 -18.04 38.77
CA ARG A 202 -11.81 -19.48 38.50
C ARG A 202 -10.73 -20.32 39.17
N ASP A 203 -9.45 -19.94 39.06
CA ASP A 203 -8.34 -20.65 39.70
C ASP A 203 -8.45 -20.63 41.23
N ARG A 204 -8.86 -19.50 41.83
CA ARG A 204 -9.13 -19.42 43.27
C ARG A 204 -10.28 -20.31 43.72
N GLN A 205 -11.33 -20.44 42.91
CA GLN A 205 -12.46 -21.34 43.20
C GLN A 205 -12.04 -22.80 43.12
N ILE A 206 -11.22 -23.17 42.13
CA ILE A 206 -10.65 -24.51 42.00
C ILE A 206 -9.78 -24.83 43.22
N LEU A 207 -8.84 -23.96 43.58
CA LEU A 207 -7.98 -24.16 44.77
C LEU A 207 -8.77 -24.29 46.08
N ARG A 208 -9.85 -23.52 46.26
CA ARG A 208 -10.73 -23.65 47.43
C ARG A 208 -11.50 -24.96 47.44
N THR A 209 -11.87 -25.46 46.27
CA THR A 209 -12.58 -26.73 46.12
C THR A 209 -11.63 -27.88 46.42
N ASP A 210 -10.43 -27.86 45.85
CA ASP A 210 -9.37 -28.85 46.10
C ASP A 210 -8.97 -28.88 47.57
N ALA A 211 -8.74 -27.73 48.21
CA ALA A 211 -8.41 -27.66 49.63
C ALA A 211 -9.53 -28.23 50.53
N LYS A 212 -10.81 -28.07 50.16
CA LYS A 212 -11.95 -28.67 50.88
C LYS A 212 -12.00 -30.19 50.69
N VAL A 213 -11.68 -30.69 49.50
CA VAL A 213 -11.60 -32.13 49.22
C VAL A 213 -10.47 -32.74 50.03
N THR A 214 -9.25 -32.19 49.95
CA THR A 214 -8.09 -32.68 50.72
C THR A 214 -8.33 -32.64 52.23
N LYS A 215 -9.01 -31.61 52.75
CA LYS A 215 -9.35 -31.53 54.18
C LYS A 215 -10.32 -32.65 54.59
N LYS A 216 -11.36 -32.90 53.79
CA LYS A 216 -12.29 -34.01 54.03
C LYS A 216 -11.59 -35.36 53.99
N ASP A 217 -10.67 -35.55 53.05
CA ASP A 217 -9.89 -36.79 52.96
C ASP A 217 -9.03 -36.99 54.23
N LEU A 218 -8.33 -35.95 54.68
CA LEU A 218 -7.52 -35.97 55.92
C LEU A 218 -8.36 -36.26 57.17
N GLU A 219 -9.54 -35.64 57.31
CA GLU A 219 -10.47 -35.92 58.41
C GLU A 219 -10.95 -37.38 58.37
N SER A 220 -11.25 -37.92 57.18
CA SER A 220 -11.66 -39.32 57.02
C SER A 220 -10.56 -40.33 57.38
N TYR A 221 -9.28 -39.97 57.20
CA TYR A 221 -8.16 -40.80 57.63
C TYR A 221 -7.99 -40.77 59.15
N LYS A 222 -8.22 -39.62 59.79
CA LYS A 222 -8.10 -39.46 61.23
C LYS A 222 -9.16 -40.26 62.00
N ASP A 223 -10.37 -40.36 61.45
CA ASP A 223 -11.45 -41.16 62.06
C ASP A 223 -11.23 -42.68 61.90
N LYS A 224 -10.33 -43.11 61.00
CA LYS A 224 -10.02 -44.53 60.77
C LYS A 224 -8.79 -45.05 61.54
N SER A 225 -8.01 -44.18 62.18
CA SER A 225 -6.83 -44.57 62.98
C SER A 225 -7.14 -44.56 64.47
#